data_AF-A0A3Q7ICY8-F1
#
_entry.id   AF-A0A3Q7ICY8-F1
#
_cell.length_a   1.000
_cell.length_b   1.000
_cell.length_c   1.000
_cell.angle_alpha   90.00
_cell.angle_beta   90.00
_cell.angle_gamma   90.00
#
_symmetry.space_group_name_H-M   'P 1'
#
loop_
_entity.id
_entity.type
_entity.pdbx_description
1 polymer ?
#
loop_
_entity_poly.entity_id
_entity_poly.type
_entity_poly.pdbx_seq_one_letter_code
_entity_poly.pdbx_strand_id
1 'polypeptide(L)' 'MEIPYCIVKGKARLGSIVHTKTAPALYLTTVKNKDKMELSKILEAIKANFNDKYEENRKKWGGGIMGSKSQARTKAK' A
#
# COMPACT_ATOMS: atom_id res chain seq x y z
N MET A 1 -15.27 -1.31 -10.02
CA MET A 1 -14.13 -1.99 -10.68
C MET A 1 -13.38 -2.76 -9.62
N GLU A 2 -13.49 -4.08 -9.61
CA GLU A 2 -12.91 -4.97 -8.57
C GLU A 2 -11.46 -5.36 -8.91
N ILE A 3 -10.62 -4.37 -9.20
CA ILE A 3 -9.21 -4.59 -9.56
C ILE A 3 -8.40 -4.59 -8.26
N PRO A 4 -7.60 -5.64 -7.97
CA PRO A 4 -6.70 -5.64 -6.83
C PRO A 4 -5.64 -4.54 -6.96
N TYR A 5 -5.46 -3.75 -5.90
CA TYR A 5 -4.46 -2.67 -5.88
C TYR A 5 -3.65 -2.69 -4.60
N CYS A 6 -2.40 -2.25 -4.67
CA CYS A 6 -1.55 -2.08 -3.50
C CYS A 6 -0.83 -0.74 -3.54
N ILE A 7 -0.58 -0.17 -2.36
CA ILE A 7 0.20 1.05 -2.20
C ILE A 7 1.60 0.66 -1.71
N VAL A 8 2.60 0.86 -2.56
CA VAL A 8 4.00 0.51 -2.25
C VAL A 8 4.77 1.75 -1.78
N LYS A 9 5.62 1.57 -0.77
CA LYS A 9 6.48 2.66 -0.27
C LYS A 9 7.65 2.92 -1.23
N GLY A 10 7.70 4.13 -1.76
CA GLY A 10 8.84 4.69 -2.49
C GLY A 10 8.63 4.79 -4.01
N LYS A 11 8.36 6.01 -4.48
CA LYS A 11 8.19 6.34 -5.91
C LYS A 11 9.43 6.05 -6.76
N ALA A 12 10.62 6.17 -6.16
CA ALA A 12 11.88 5.88 -6.83
C ALA A 12 12.06 4.38 -7.13
N ARG A 13 11.62 3.50 -6.21
CA ARG A 13 11.69 2.04 -6.41
C ARG A 13 10.81 1.59 -7.58
N LEU A 14 9.62 2.18 -7.70
CA LEU A 14 8.76 1.95 -8.87
C LEU A 14 9.43 2.45 -10.17
N GLY A 15 10.11 3.61 -10.10
CA GLY A 15 10.87 4.15 -11.24
C GLY A 15 11.97 3.20 -11.71
N SER A 16 12.70 2.58 -10.79
CA SER A 16 13.81 1.67 -11.13
C SER A 16 13.38 0.44 -11.96
N ILE A 17 12.13 -0.02 -11.83
CA ILE A 17 11.59 -1.15 -12.60
C ILE A 17 11.43 -0.79 -14.08
N VAL A 18 11.07 0.46 -14.37
CA VAL A 18 10.82 0.96 -15.72
C VAL A 18 11.98 1.79 -16.27
N HIS A 19 13.15 1.73 -15.61
CA HIS A 19 14.35 2.51 -15.95
C HIS A 19 14.14 4.03 -16.00
N THR A 20 13.30 4.56 -15.10
CA THR A 20 13.09 6.00 -14.93
C THR A 20 13.44 6.44 -13.51
N LYS A 21 13.70 7.75 -13.31
CA LYS A 21 14.03 8.29 -11.99
C LYS A 21 12.89 8.07 -10.98
N THR A 22 11.63 8.21 -11.41
CA THR A 22 10.45 8.01 -10.56
C THR A 22 9.24 7.59 -11.38
N ALA A 23 8.41 6.68 -10.85
CA ALA A 23 7.12 6.31 -11.44
C ALA A 23 5.99 6.42 -10.39
N PRO A 24 4.86 7.09 -10.69
CA PRO A 24 3.76 7.25 -9.73
C PRO A 24 2.90 5.97 -9.57
N ALA A 25 2.72 5.20 -10.64
CA ALA A 25 1.93 3.97 -10.63
C ALA A 25 2.46 3.00 -11.70
N LEU A 26 2.26 1.69 -11.48
CA LEU A 26 2.57 0.62 -12.43
C LEU A 26 1.37 -0.31 -12.53
N TYR A 27 1.10 -0.80 -13.74
CA TYR A 27 -0.01 -1.72 -14.01
C TYR A 27 0.53 -2.95 -14.73
N LEU A 28 0.19 -4.14 -14.21
CA LEU A 28 0.51 -5.41 -14.85
C LEU A 28 -0.70 -5.84 -15.68
N THR A 29 -0.53 -5.94 -17.00
CA THR A 29 -1.62 -6.30 -17.93
C THR A 29 -1.58 -7.77 -18.31
N THR A 30 -0.40 -8.30 -18.62
CA THR A 30 -0.20 -9.69 -19.04
C THR A 30 0.97 -10.31 -18.31
N VAL A 31 0.88 -11.61 -18.05
CA VAL A 31 1.83 -12.36 -17.23
C VAL A 31 2.13 -13.67 -17.94
N LYS A 32 3.40 -14.10 -17.90
CA LYS A 32 3.81 -15.38 -18.48
C LYS A 32 3.20 -16.51 -17.67
N ASN A 33 2.90 -17.64 -18.32
CA ASN A 33 2.20 -18.75 -17.65
C ASN A 33 3.00 -19.33 -16.46
N LYS A 34 4.34 -19.24 -16.51
CA LYS A 34 5.24 -19.72 -15.45
C LYS A 34 5.04 -18.99 -14.12
N ASP A 35 4.73 -17.70 -14.17
CA ASP A 35 4.68 -16.81 -12.99
C ASP A 35 3.24 -16.64 -12.46
N LYS A 36 2.26 -17.26 -13.13
CA LYS A 36 0.83 -17.09 -12.84
C LYS A 36 0.45 -17.55 -11.43
N MET A 37 1.03 -18.67 -10.97
CA MET A 37 0.75 -19.21 -9.63
C MET A 37 1.31 -18.32 -8.52
N GLU A 38 2.52 -17.79 -8.70
CA GLU A 38 3.14 -16.89 -7.73
C GLU A 38 2.37 -15.57 -7.64
N LEU A 39 1.96 -15.03 -8.80
CA LEU A 39 1.17 -13.82 -8.84
C LEU A 39 -0.21 -13.99 -8.17
N SER A 40 -0.85 -15.16 -8.31
CA SER A 40 -2.14 -15.43 -7.66
C SER A 40 -2.05 -15.31 -6.14
N LYS A 41 -0.99 -15.88 -5.53
CA LYS A 41 -0.75 -15.78 -4.08
C LYS A 41 -0.57 -14.32 -3.63
N ILE A 42 0.15 -13.53 -4.43
CA ILE A 42 0.36 -12.10 -4.16
C ILE A 42 -0.96 -11.33 -4.28
N LEU A 43 -1.77 -11.62 -5.30
CA LEU A 43 -3.07 -10.98 -5.52
C LEU A 43 -4.04 -11.24 -4.37
N GLU A 44 -4.10 -12.46 -3.85
CA GLU A 44 -4.92 -12.82 -2.68
C GLU A 44 -4.51 -12.01 -1.44
N ALA A 45 -3.20 -11.94 -1.16
CA ALA A 45 -2.67 -11.16 -0.05
C ALA A 45 -2.95 -9.65 -0.20
N ILE A 46 -2.90 -9.12 -1.43
CA ILE A 46 -3.21 -7.72 -1.72
C ILE A 46 -4.70 -7.42 -1.52
N LYS A 47 -5.57 -8.28 -2.05
CA LYS A 47 -7.04 -8.09 -1.98
C LYS A 47 -7.51 -8.04 -0.52
N ALA A 48 -7.03 -8.98 0.31
CA ALA A 48 -7.32 -9.04 1.74
C ALA A 48 -6.86 -7.80 2.54
N ASN A 49 -5.83 -7.09 2.07
CA ASN A 49 -5.28 -5.94 2.77
C ASN A 49 -5.82 -4.58 2.31
N PHE A 50 -6.18 -4.43 1.04
CA PHE A 50 -6.55 -3.13 0.48
C PHE A 50 -8.00 -3.06 0.02
N ASN A 51 -8.46 -4.05 -0.75
CA ASN A 51 -9.81 -4.06 -1.30
C ASN A 51 -10.84 -4.37 -0.22
N ASP A 52 -10.60 -5.42 0.57
CA ASP A 52 -11.57 -5.88 1.57
C ASP A 52 -11.64 -4.92 2.78
N LYS A 53 -10.53 -4.22 3.07
CA LYS A 53 -10.44 -3.21 4.14
C LYS A 53 -10.81 -1.80 3.68
N TYR A 54 -11.37 -1.65 2.48
CA TYR A 54 -11.68 -0.32 1.90
C TYR A 54 -12.62 0.50 2.80
N GLU A 55 -13.69 -0.12 3.32
CA GLU A 55 -14.67 0.55 4.18
C GLU A 55 -14.06 1.01 5.52
N GLU A 56 -13.14 0.23 6.09
CA GLU A 56 -12.42 0.61 7.30
C GLU A 56 -11.49 1.79 7.04
N ASN A 57 -10.69 1.70 5.96
CA ASN A 57 -9.74 2.75 5.59
C ASN A 57 -10.43 4.07 5.24
N ARG A 58 -11.61 4.02 4.60
CA ARG A 58 -12.39 5.22 4.26
C ARG A 58 -12.88 5.97 5.49
N LYS A 59 -13.26 5.24 6.55
CA LYS A 59 -13.80 5.82 7.80
C LYS A 59 -12.71 6.27 8.76
N LYS A 60 -11.47 5.82 8.55
CA LYS A 60 -10.34 6.13 9.42
C LYS A 60 -9.71 7.48 9.04
N TRP A 61 -9.82 8.44 9.94
CA TRP A 61 -9.13 9.72 9.83
C TRP A 61 -7.71 9.60 10.40
N GLY A 62 -6.73 10.08 9.65
CA GLY A 62 -5.35 10.21 10.13
C GLY A 62 -5.12 11.51 10.91
N GLY A 63 -4.03 11.56 11.67
CA GLY A 63 -3.65 12.76 12.44
C GLY A 63 -4.04 12.68 13.91
N GLY A 64 -4.04 13.83 14.60
CA GLY A 64 -4.38 13.91 16.03
C GLY A 64 -3.33 13.35 17.00
N ILE A 65 -2.17 12.92 16.49
CA ILE A 65 -1.08 12.41 17.33
C ILE A 65 -0.32 13.58 17.93
N MET A 66 -0.50 13.79 19.24
CA MET A 66 0.24 14.81 19.99
C MET A 66 1.74 14.51 19.99
N GLY A 67 2.56 15.56 19.98
CA GLY A 67 4.02 15.43 20.05
C GLY A 67 4.49 14.69 21.31
N SER A 68 5.64 14.03 21.22
CA SER A 68 6.21 13.19 22.29
C SER A 68 6.30 13.89 23.65
N LYS A 69 6.71 15.17 23.66
CA LYS A 69 6.78 16.00 24.88
C LYS A 69 5.41 16.22 25.53
N SER A 70 4.38 16.45 24.72
CA SER A 70 3.01 16.65 25.21
C SER A 70 2.44 15.34 25.78
N GLN A 71 2.63 14.22 25.09
CA GLN A 71 2.20 12.90 25.59
C GLN A 71 2.90 12.52 26.90
N ALA A 72 4.20 12.79 27.03
CA ALA A 72 4.95 12.52 28.26
C ALA A 72 4.41 13.33 29.44
N ARG A 73 4.06 14.61 29.24
CA ARG A 73 3.44 15.45 30.27
C ARG A 73 2.07 14.94 30.69
N THR A 74 1.23 14.52 29.75
CA THR A 74 -0.10 13.96 30.06
C THR A 74 -0.02 12.63 30.81
N LYS A 75 1.00 11.81 30.53
CA LYS A 75 1.22 10.52 31.22
C LYS A 75 1.86 10.65 32.62
N ALA A 76 2.62 11.72 32.85
CA ALA A 76 3.26 11.98 34.14
C ALA A 76 2.32 12.65 35.16
N LYS A 77 1.11 13.02 34.74
CA LYS A 77 0.04 13.51 35.58
C LYS A 77 -0.86 12.36 35.99
#